data_AF-A0A0F9B952-F1
#
_entry.id   AF-A0A0F9B952-F1
#
_cell.length_a   1.000
_cell.length_b   1.000
_cell.length_c   1.000
_cell.angle_alpha   90.00
_cell.angle_beta   90.00
_cell.angle_gamma   90.00
#
_symmetry.space_group_name_H-M   'P 1'
#
loop_
_entity.id
_entity.type
_entity.pdbx_description
1 polymer ?
#
loop_
_entity_poly.entity_id
_entity_poly.type
_entity_poly.pdbx_seq_one_letter_code
_entity_poly.pdbx_strand_id
1 'polypeptide(L)'
;MIRRIATVGGLTLLSRVTGFARDVIMAAILGAGPLADAFFVAFRLPNHFRAIFAEGAFAAAFVPAYARTLEAAGMDAAKLRRRLRDARAKLLAVRAKRVRPNLDDKVLTGWNGLMIAGLAGAGRELKEPRYLRAAERAADFILARMRKDGRLLRSWREGQAKLNAYLVDYAFLADGLLELHRATGGQRWRDEAEALMKVLDEHFRDRAGGYFFTSDDHESLLARTKRPFDQAVPSGNAVAVGVLVRLGRLTGRKEYVQLAGGDLAAFAGCYSGPGIPAAAGCEFFDVDGDTDVDCADWPAFEHAYLMAHGTLPSFEPCTPPAAAGGSPCRSPSPARLPSDRCRSFCESPN
;
A
#
# COMPACT_ATOMS: atom_id res chain seq x y z
N MET A 1 -5.29 -27.43 21.54
CA MET A 1 -5.62 -26.05 21.10
C MET A 1 -6.17 -25.21 22.25
N ILE A 2 -7.24 -25.67 22.92
CA ILE A 2 -7.92 -24.97 24.04
C ILE A 2 -6.97 -24.55 25.18
N ARG A 3 -6.06 -25.43 25.62
CA ARG A 3 -5.09 -25.12 26.69
C ARG A 3 -4.20 -23.91 26.36
N ARG A 4 -3.74 -23.78 25.10
CA ARG A 4 -2.89 -22.65 24.67
C ARG A 4 -3.69 -21.35 24.55
N ILE A 5 -4.93 -21.42 24.07
CA ILE A 5 -5.86 -20.29 24.01
C ILE A 5 -6.17 -19.78 25.43
N ALA A 6 -6.48 -20.69 26.36
CA ALA A 6 -6.75 -20.37 27.76
C ALA A 6 -5.53 -19.75 28.45
N THR A 7 -4.31 -20.23 28.17
CA THR A 7 -3.09 -19.64 28.73
C THR A 7 -2.85 -18.22 28.22
N VAL A 8 -2.94 -17.98 26.91
CA VAL A 8 -2.71 -16.63 26.35
C VAL A 8 -3.82 -15.67 26.77
N GLY A 9 -5.08 -16.11 26.74
CA GLY A 9 -6.23 -15.33 27.19
C GLY A 9 -6.14 -14.98 28.69
N GLY A 10 -5.82 -15.96 29.53
CA GLY A 10 -5.66 -15.77 30.97
C GLY A 10 -4.50 -14.84 31.32
N LEU A 11 -3.34 -14.99 30.67
CA LEU A 11 -2.20 -14.08 30.87
C LEU A 11 -2.52 -12.65 30.39
N THR A 12 -3.29 -12.51 29.31
CA THR A 12 -3.73 -11.19 28.83
C THR A 12 -4.68 -10.53 29.82
N LEU A 13 -5.67 -11.28 30.36
CA LEU A 13 -6.60 -10.78 31.36
C LEU A 13 -5.87 -10.36 32.64
N LEU A 14 -4.96 -11.20 33.14
CA LEU A 14 -4.13 -10.90 34.30
C LEU A 14 -3.29 -9.64 34.09
N SER A 15 -2.66 -9.49 32.91
CA SER A 15 -1.93 -8.28 32.55
C SER A 15 -2.81 -7.03 32.54
N ARG A 16 -4.04 -7.12 32.03
CA ARG A 16 -5.00 -6.00 32.03
C ARG A 16 -5.46 -5.62 33.43
N VAL A 17 -5.78 -6.60 34.27
CA VAL A 17 -6.22 -6.38 35.66
C VAL A 17 -5.09 -5.78 36.49
N THR A 18 -3.88 -6.31 36.38
CA THR A 18 -2.71 -5.77 37.10
C THR A 18 -2.34 -4.36 36.61
N GLY A 19 -2.45 -4.09 35.30
CA GLY A 19 -2.30 -2.74 34.75
C GLY A 19 -3.34 -1.76 35.29
N PHE A 20 -4.61 -2.15 35.33
CA PHE A 20 -5.67 -1.34 35.92
C PHE A 20 -5.44 -1.07 37.41
N ALA A 21 -5.05 -2.10 38.17
CA ALA A 21 -4.71 -1.94 39.59
C ALA A 21 -3.54 -0.97 39.79
N ARG A 22 -2.50 -1.05 38.95
CA ARG A 22 -1.38 -0.09 38.95
C ARG A 22 -1.88 1.33 38.71
N ASP A 23 -2.76 1.53 37.74
CA ASP A 23 -3.26 2.86 37.40
C ASP A 23 -4.15 3.44 38.51
N VAL A 24 -4.98 2.61 39.17
CA VAL A 24 -5.74 2.98 40.37
C VAL A 24 -4.82 3.37 41.53
N ILE A 25 -3.76 2.58 41.78
CA ILE A 25 -2.77 2.88 42.81
C ILE A 25 -2.03 4.19 42.51
N MET A 26 -1.62 4.40 41.26
CA MET A 26 -0.96 5.64 40.85
C MET A 26 -1.89 6.85 41.00
N ALA A 27 -3.16 6.73 40.62
CA ALA A 27 -4.16 7.77 40.81
C ALA A 27 -4.42 8.05 42.31
N ALA A 28 -4.42 7.03 43.16
CA ALA A 28 -4.61 7.17 44.60
C ALA A 28 -3.40 7.83 45.30
N ILE A 29 -2.18 7.53 44.85
CA ILE A 29 -0.93 8.05 45.45
C ILE A 29 -0.58 9.44 44.93
N LEU A 30 -0.65 9.66 43.61
CA LEU A 30 -0.20 10.89 42.95
C LEU A 30 -1.33 11.90 42.68
N GLY A 31 -2.59 11.45 42.71
CA GLY A 31 -3.75 12.25 42.36
C GLY A 31 -3.86 12.53 40.86
N ALA A 32 -4.91 13.27 40.47
CA ALA A 32 -5.04 13.85 39.13
C ALA A 32 -4.54 15.30 39.16
N GLY A 33 -3.22 15.48 39.06
CA GLY A 33 -2.61 16.80 39.16
C GLY A 33 -1.21 16.87 38.53
N PRO A 34 -0.56 18.05 38.57
CA PRO A 34 0.69 18.32 37.88
C PRO A 34 1.84 17.34 38.22
N LEU A 35 1.82 16.76 39.43
CA LEU A 35 2.81 15.79 39.87
C LEU A 35 2.65 14.43 39.16
N ALA A 36 1.41 13.98 38.96
CA ALA A 36 1.12 12.76 38.21
C ALA A 36 1.48 12.94 36.72
N ASP A 37 1.14 14.11 36.14
CA ASP A 37 1.51 14.45 34.77
C ASP A 37 3.04 14.47 34.58
N ALA A 38 3.77 15.11 35.51
CA ALA A 38 5.23 15.11 35.49
C ALA A 38 5.81 13.69 35.59
N PHE A 39 5.25 12.83 36.45
CA PHE A 39 5.65 11.43 36.56
C PHE A 39 5.45 10.67 35.24
N PHE A 40 4.26 10.75 34.62
CA PHE A 40 4.01 10.07 33.35
C PHE A 40 4.82 10.63 32.17
N VAL A 41 5.03 11.94 32.12
CA VAL A 41 5.91 12.59 31.12
C VAL A 41 7.37 12.14 31.30
N ALA A 42 7.84 11.99 32.54
CA ALA A 42 9.18 11.47 32.82
C ALA A 42 9.41 10.06 32.24
N PHE A 43 8.40 9.21 32.19
CA PHE A 43 8.49 7.89 31.53
C PHE A 43 8.43 7.94 30.00
N ARG A 44 7.99 9.07 29.41
CA ARG A 44 8.03 9.28 27.96
C ARG A 44 9.37 9.85 27.49
N LEU A 45 10.11 10.52 28.36
CA LEU A 45 11.43 11.10 28.07
C LEU A 45 12.40 10.10 27.40
N PRO A 46 12.55 8.84 27.88
CA PRO A 46 13.39 7.85 27.21
C PRO A 46 12.93 7.53 25.79
N ASN A 47 11.62 7.48 25.56
CA ASN A 47 11.04 7.26 24.23
C ASN A 47 11.24 8.46 23.31
N HIS A 48 11.14 9.69 23.83
CA HIS A 48 11.46 10.89 23.06
C HIS A 48 12.95 10.96 22.72
N PHE A 49 13.84 10.64 23.65
CA PHE A 49 15.28 10.52 23.37
C PHE A 49 15.54 9.46 22.30
N ARG A 50 14.92 8.28 22.39
CA ARG A 50 15.02 7.25 21.36
C ARG A 50 14.47 7.73 20.01
N ALA A 51 13.35 8.44 20.00
CA ALA A 51 12.76 8.99 18.77
C ALA A 51 13.66 10.04 18.12
N ILE A 52 14.24 10.94 18.91
CA ILE A 52 15.12 12.02 18.42
C ILE A 52 16.44 11.45 17.91
N PHE A 53 17.08 10.50 18.63
CA PHE A 53 18.46 10.10 18.34
C PHE A 53 18.62 8.70 17.72
N ALA A 54 17.61 7.84 17.82
CA ALA A 54 17.70 6.43 17.41
C ALA A 54 16.60 5.98 16.42
N GLU A 55 15.62 6.82 16.10
CA GLU A 55 14.66 6.59 15.02
C GLU A 55 15.04 7.35 13.74
N GLY A 56 14.16 7.33 12.74
CA GLY A 56 14.40 7.85 11.40
C GLY A 56 14.62 9.36 11.33
N ALA A 57 14.16 10.14 12.31
CA ALA A 57 14.25 11.61 12.29
C ALA A 57 15.71 12.11 12.25
N PHE A 58 16.58 11.54 13.09
CA PHE A 58 18.01 11.87 13.03
C PHE A 58 18.63 11.45 11.70
N ALA A 59 18.32 10.25 11.20
CA ALA A 59 18.85 9.77 9.92
C ALA A 59 18.39 10.65 8.74
N ALA A 60 17.12 11.07 8.75
CA ALA A 60 16.52 11.92 7.73
C ALA A 60 17.09 13.34 7.71
N ALA A 61 17.44 13.91 8.87
CA ALA A 61 18.06 15.23 8.96
C ALA A 61 19.59 15.19 8.78
N PHE A 62 20.25 14.17 9.33
CA PHE A 62 21.71 14.05 9.32
C PHE A 62 22.26 13.76 7.93
N VAL A 63 21.65 12.87 7.15
CA VAL A 63 22.20 12.51 5.82
C VAL A 63 22.24 13.71 4.87
N PRO A 64 21.18 14.52 4.70
CA PRO A 64 21.23 15.73 3.88
C PRO A 64 22.17 16.80 4.43
N ALA A 65 22.21 17.02 5.75
CA ALA A 65 23.09 18.01 6.37
C ALA A 65 24.57 17.62 6.23
N TYR A 66 24.88 16.34 6.40
CA TYR A 66 26.22 15.78 6.23
C TYR A 66 26.66 15.79 4.77
N ALA A 67 25.77 15.47 3.82
CA ALA A 67 26.05 15.57 2.39
C ALA A 67 26.38 17.03 1.99
N ARG A 68 25.56 18.01 2.42
CA ARG A 68 25.80 19.43 2.15
C ARG A 68 27.13 19.94 2.72
N THR A 69 27.49 19.54 3.94
CA THR A 69 28.79 19.93 4.53
C THR A 69 29.97 19.31 3.79
N LEU A 70 29.81 18.11 3.22
CA LEU A 70 30.87 17.45 2.46
C LEU A 70 31.04 18.03 1.05
N GLU A 71 29.94 18.42 0.40
CA GLU A 71 29.97 19.18 -0.85
C GLU A 71 30.63 20.55 -0.65
N ALA A 72 30.23 21.29 0.39
CA ALA A 72 30.84 22.57 0.73
C ALA A 72 32.33 22.46 1.10
N ALA A 73 32.75 21.32 1.65
CA ALA A 73 34.15 21.04 1.97
C ALA A 73 34.97 20.50 0.77
N GLY A 74 34.39 20.41 -0.43
CA GLY A 74 35.07 19.94 -1.64
C GLY A 74 35.54 18.48 -1.56
N MET A 75 34.91 17.66 -0.71
CA MET A 75 35.35 16.27 -0.53
C MET A 75 34.94 15.43 -1.74
N ASP A 76 35.93 14.87 -2.42
CA ASP A 76 35.70 13.89 -3.49
C ASP A 76 34.76 12.75 -3.03
N ALA A 77 33.72 12.50 -3.85
CA ALA A 77 32.72 11.48 -3.61
C ALA A 77 33.34 10.08 -3.45
N ALA A 78 34.44 9.77 -4.13
CA ALA A 78 35.11 8.48 -3.96
C ALA A 78 35.79 8.36 -2.59
N LYS A 79 36.43 9.43 -2.10
CA LYS A 79 36.98 9.51 -0.73
C LYS A 79 35.89 9.38 0.33
N LEU A 80 34.74 10.02 0.16
CA LEU A 80 33.61 9.89 1.08
C LEU A 80 33.07 8.45 1.12
N ARG A 81 32.81 7.86 -0.05
CA ARG A 81 32.33 6.47 -0.16
C ARG A 81 33.29 5.51 0.52
N ARG A 82 34.60 5.72 0.42
CA ARG A 82 35.62 4.93 1.12
C ARG A 82 35.48 5.06 2.64
N ARG A 83 35.44 6.28 3.18
CA ARG A 83 35.26 6.51 4.63
C ARG A 83 33.97 5.87 5.17
N LEU A 84 32.86 5.99 4.43
CA LEU A 84 31.58 5.38 4.81
C LEU A 84 31.66 3.85 4.81
N ARG A 85 32.33 3.24 3.82
CA ARG A 85 32.56 1.78 3.81
C ARG A 85 33.39 1.34 5.03
N ASP A 86 34.46 2.06 5.35
CA ASP A 86 35.34 1.72 6.48
C ASP A 86 34.60 1.86 7.81
N ALA A 87 33.81 2.93 7.99
CA ALA A 87 32.97 3.12 9.16
C ALA A 87 31.91 2.02 9.30
N ARG A 88 31.22 1.67 8.20
CA ARG A 88 30.24 0.57 8.18
C ARG A 88 30.88 -0.77 8.54
N ALA A 89 32.09 -1.06 8.05
CA ALA A 89 32.82 -2.28 8.37
C ALA A 89 33.15 -2.36 9.88
N LYS A 90 33.64 -1.26 10.47
CA LYS A 90 33.91 -1.17 11.92
C LYS A 90 32.64 -1.37 12.74
N LEU A 91 31.55 -0.71 12.38
CA LEU A 91 30.25 -0.84 13.05
C LEU A 91 29.68 -2.26 12.92
N LEU A 92 29.81 -2.88 11.74
CA LEU A 92 29.40 -4.26 11.50
C LEU A 92 30.18 -5.25 12.37
N ALA A 93 31.50 -5.07 12.51
CA ALA A 93 32.35 -5.90 13.35
C ALA A 93 31.93 -5.86 14.83
N VAL A 94 31.56 -4.67 15.34
CA VAL A 94 31.02 -4.53 16.71
C VAL A 94 29.63 -5.15 16.80
N ARG A 95 28.74 -4.91 15.82
CA ARG A 95 27.38 -5.47 15.80
C ARG A 95 27.38 -7.00 15.72
N ALA A 96 28.35 -7.59 15.03
CA ALA A 96 28.50 -9.04 14.88
C ALA A 96 28.78 -9.77 16.19
N LYS A 97 29.25 -9.06 17.24
CA LYS A 97 29.44 -9.63 18.59
C LYS A 97 28.13 -9.83 19.36
N ARG A 98 27.02 -9.24 18.90
CA ARG A 98 25.71 -9.39 19.54
C ARG A 98 25.07 -10.70 19.08
N VAL A 99 24.27 -11.32 19.96
CA VAL A 99 23.40 -12.43 19.57
C VAL A 99 22.51 -11.94 18.43
N ARG A 100 22.58 -12.61 17.28
CA ARG A 100 21.75 -12.26 16.13
C ARG A 100 20.30 -12.60 16.47
N PRO A 101 19.33 -11.72 16.16
CA PRO A 101 17.92 -12.11 16.18
C PRO A 101 17.72 -13.33 15.28
N ASN A 102 16.75 -14.18 15.62
CA ASN A 102 16.33 -15.27 14.75
C ASN A 102 15.94 -14.70 13.38
N LEU A 103 16.40 -15.36 12.32
CA LEU A 103 15.98 -15.03 10.96
C LEU A 103 14.60 -15.65 10.71
N ASP A 104 13.63 -14.83 10.32
CA ASP A 104 12.43 -15.35 9.67
C ASP A 104 12.79 -15.66 8.21
N ASP A 105 13.06 -16.94 7.94
CA ASP A 105 13.41 -17.50 6.64
C ASP A 105 12.17 -17.88 5.81
N LYS A 106 10.98 -17.47 6.27
CA LYS A 106 9.72 -17.69 5.57
C LYS A 106 9.62 -16.82 4.32
N VAL A 107 9.27 -17.44 3.21
CA VAL A 107 8.88 -16.75 1.98
C VAL A 107 7.37 -16.59 1.99
N LEU A 108 6.88 -15.36 1.85
CA LEU A 108 5.46 -15.04 1.78
C LEU A 108 5.10 -14.50 0.40
N THR A 109 4.07 -15.07 -0.21
CA THR A 109 3.65 -14.74 -1.58
C THR A 109 3.34 -13.27 -1.74
N GLY A 110 2.46 -12.69 -0.93
CA GLY A 110 2.10 -11.28 -1.04
C GLY A 110 3.26 -10.31 -0.81
N TRP A 111 4.12 -10.57 0.18
CA TRP A 111 5.29 -9.71 0.44
C TRP A 111 6.31 -9.77 -0.69
N ASN A 112 6.49 -10.94 -1.30
CA ASN A 112 7.32 -11.04 -2.48
C ASN A 112 6.66 -10.38 -3.70
N GLY A 113 5.33 -10.39 -3.82
CA GLY A 113 4.60 -9.61 -4.83
C GLY A 113 4.95 -8.12 -4.79
N LEU A 114 4.86 -7.50 -3.60
CA LEU A 114 5.29 -6.11 -3.39
C LEU A 114 6.77 -5.89 -3.69
N MET A 115 7.64 -6.82 -3.25
CA MET A 115 9.08 -6.75 -3.54
C MET A 115 9.36 -6.84 -5.05
N ILE A 116 8.67 -7.73 -5.77
CA ILE A 116 8.81 -7.92 -7.21
C ILE A 116 8.39 -6.64 -7.93
N ALA A 117 7.26 -6.03 -7.57
CA ALA A 117 6.82 -4.75 -8.14
C ALA A 117 7.89 -3.66 -7.95
N GLY A 118 8.40 -3.49 -6.72
CA GLY A 118 9.43 -2.50 -6.43
C GLY A 118 10.77 -2.74 -7.16
N LEU A 119 11.22 -4.00 -7.24
CA LEU A 119 12.45 -4.36 -7.95
C LEU A 119 12.30 -4.23 -9.47
N ALA A 120 11.15 -4.58 -10.02
CA ALA A 120 10.84 -4.42 -11.45
C ALA A 120 10.82 -2.94 -11.83
N GLY A 121 10.10 -2.11 -11.06
CA GLY A 121 10.10 -0.65 -11.23
C GLY A 121 11.49 -0.04 -11.11
N ALA A 122 12.21 -0.33 -10.01
CA ALA A 122 13.56 0.18 -9.82
C ALA A 122 14.54 -0.27 -10.90
N GLY A 123 14.44 -1.52 -11.36
CA GLY A 123 15.28 -2.03 -12.45
C GLY A 123 15.07 -1.29 -13.77
N ARG A 124 13.82 -0.93 -14.08
CA ARG A 124 13.44 -0.14 -15.25
C ARG A 124 13.93 1.31 -15.14
N GLU A 125 13.56 2.01 -14.06
CA GLU A 125 13.85 3.44 -13.90
C GLU A 125 15.35 3.72 -13.71
N LEU A 126 16.04 2.89 -12.91
CA LEU A 126 17.47 3.06 -12.62
C LEU A 126 18.37 2.38 -13.66
N LYS A 127 17.79 1.71 -14.66
CA LYS A 127 18.50 0.92 -15.67
C LYS A 127 19.52 -0.05 -15.06
N GLU A 128 19.10 -0.74 -14.00
CA GLU A 128 19.96 -1.61 -13.19
C GLU A 128 19.52 -3.08 -13.30
N PRO A 129 20.16 -3.88 -14.17
CA PRO A 129 19.72 -5.24 -14.49
C PRO A 129 19.70 -6.21 -13.32
N ARG A 130 20.44 -5.95 -12.23
CA ARG A 130 20.43 -6.83 -11.06
C ARG A 130 19.05 -6.88 -10.39
N TYR A 131 18.29 -5.78 -10.43
CA TYR A 131 16.98 -5.71 -9.80
C TYR A 131 15.95 -6.49 -10.61
N LEU A 132 15.98 -6.36 -11.95
CA LEU A 132 15.12 -7.14 -12.84
C LEU A 132 15.38 -8.65 -12.68
N ARG A 133 16.65 -9.09 -12.73
CA ARG A 133 16.99 -10.51 -12.53
C ARG A 133 16.56 -11.03 -11.16
N ALA A 134 16.59 -10.20 -10.12
CA ALA A 134 16.11 -10.58 -8.80
C ALA A 134 14.59 -10.72 -8.76
N ALA A 135 13.86 -9.80 -9.38
CA ALA A 135 12.41 -9.83 -9.51
C ALA A 135 11.93 -11.05 -10.31
N GLU A 136 12.52 -11.32 -11.47
CA GLU A 136 12.17 -12.47 -12.32
C GLU A 136 12.40 -13.79 -11.59
N ARG A 137 13.56 -13.94 -10.93
CA ARG A 137 13.85 -15.14 -10.13
C ARG A 137 12.86 -15.35 -8.99
N ALA A 138 12.43 -14.28 -8.34
CA ALA A 138 11.44 -14.37 -7.27
C ALA A 138 10.05 -14.75 -7.82
N ALA A 139 9.63 -14.16 -8.93
CA ALA A 139 8.38 -14.50 -9.61
C ALA A 139 8.37 -15.97 -10.07
N ASP A 140 9.42 -16.41 -10.76
CA ASP A 140 9.57 -17.80 -11.22
C ASP A 140 9.55 -18.78 -10.02
N PHE A 141 10.20 -18.43 -8.91
CA PHE A 141 10.16 -19.26 -7.70
C PHE A 141 8.74 -19.41 -7.14
N ILE A 142 7.99 -18.32 -7.01
CA ILE A 142 6.64 -18.34 -6.45
C ILE A 142 5.70 -19.14 -7.35
N LEU A 143 5.72 -18.86 -8.66
CA LEU A 143 4.88 -19.56 -9.63
C LEU A 143 5.18 -21.06 -9.67
N ALA A 144 6.45 -21.46 -9.52
CA ALA A 144 6.86 -22.86 -9.57
C ALA A 144 6.71 -23.62 -8.24
N ARG A 145 6.89 -22.96 -7.09
CA ARG A 145 7.01 -23.63 -5.77
C ARG A 145 5.88 -23.31 -4.81
N MET A 146 5.16 -22.23 -5.03
CA MET A 146 4.10 -21.74 -4.14
C MET A 146 2.74 -21.74 -4.83
N ARG A 147 2.56 -22.60 -5.83
CA ARG A 147 1.30 -22.84 -6.53
C ARG A 147 1.00 -24.34 -6.54
N LYS A 148 -0.26 -24.71 -6.28
CA LYS A 148 -0.75 -26.08 -6.32
C LYS A 148 -2.14 -26.07 -6.95
N ASP A 149 -2.36 -26.91 -7.97
CA ASP A 149 -3.65 -27.04 -8.66
C ASP A 149 -4.20 -25.69 -9.13
N GLY A 150 -3.33 -24.84 -9.70
CA GLY A 150 -3.69 -23.50 -10.14
C GLY A 150 -3.76 -22.43 -9.04
N ARG A 151 -3.79 -22.83 -7.76
CA ARG A 151 -4.02 -21.94 -6.60
C ARG A 151 -2.73 -21.59 -5.88
N LEU A 152 -2.62 -20.33 -5.44
CA LEU A 152 -1.46 -19.87 -4.67
C LEU A 152 -1.51 -20.41 -3.23
N LEU A 153 -0.32 -20.62 -2.69
CA LEU A 153 -0.07 -20.91 -1.28
C LEU A 153 0.56 -19.68 -0.63
N ARG A 154 0.22 -19.41 0.63
CA ARG A 154 0.67 -18.18 1.30
C ARG A 154 2.15 -18.21 1.69
N SER A 155 2.60 -19.35 2.21
CA SER A 155 3.87 -19.42 2.92
C SER A 155 4.71 -20.60 2.47
N TRP A 156 6.01 -20.36 2.30
CA TRP A 156 6.99 -21.39 2.05
C TRP A 156 8.09 -21.31 3.11
N ARG A 157 8.47 -22.46 3.65
CA ARG A 157 9.57 -22.60 4.60
C ARG A 157 10.06 -24.04 4.58
N GLU A 158 11.38 -24.25 4.71
CA GLU A 158 11.98 -25.60 4.84
C GLU A 158 11.55 -26.56 3.71
N GLY A 159 11.48 -26.08 2.47
CA GLY A 159 11.12 -26.90 1.31
C GLY A 159 9.63 -27.10 1.08
N GLN A 160 8.76 -26.60 1.98
CA GLN A 160 7.32 -26.85 1.93
C GLN A 160 6.54 -25.55 1.77
N ALA A 161 5.67 -25.51 0.75
CA ALA A 161 4.62 -24.50 0.64
C ALA A 161 3.36 -24.99 1.35
N LYS A 162 2.73 -24.11 2.13
CA LYS A 162 1.54 -24.42 2.92
C LYS A 162 0.63 -23.19 3.09
N LEU A 163 -0.59 -23.50 3.51
CA LEU A 163 -1.71 -22.57 3.74
C LEU A 163 -2.24 -21.98 2.44
N ASN A 164 -3.56 -21.93 2.32
CA ASN A 164 -4.22 -21.27 1.20
C ASN A 164 -3.82 -19.79 1.19
N ALA A 165 -3.60 -19.26 -0.02
CA ALA A 165 -3.34 -17.84 -0.22
C ALA A 165 -4.57 -16.98 0.10
N TYR A 166 -4.30 -15.73 0.46
CA TYR A 166 -5.29 -14.71 0.77
C TYR A 166 -5.40 -13.74 -0.39
N LEU A 167 -6.41 -12.88 -0.38
CA LEU A 167 -6.60 -11.81 -1.37
C LEU A 167 -5.30 -11.06 -1.71
N VAL A 168 -4.55 -10.67 -0.67
CA VAL A 168 -3.30 -9.91 -0.82
C VAL A 168 -2.21 -10.70 -1.53
N ASP A 169 -2.18 -12.03 -1.39
CA ASP A 169 -1.17 -12.86 -2.05
C ASP A 169 -1.40 -12.89 -3.57
N TYR A 170 -2.66 -12.97 -4.00
CA TYR A 170 -3.04 -12.89 -5.42
C TYR A 170 -2.85 -11.48 -5.98
N ALA A 171 -3.45 -10.47 -5.33
CA ALA A 171 -3.44 -9.09 -5.82
C ALA A 171 -2.01 -8.54 -5.94
N PHE A 172 -1.18 -8.71 -4.91
CA PHE A 172 0.18 -8.16 -4.91
C PHE A 172 1.10 -8.90 -5.87
N LEU A 173 0.94 -10.22 -6.03
CA LEU A 173 1.72 -10.97 -7.01
C LEU A 173 1.30 -10.60 -8.43
N ALA A 174 0.00 -10.48 -8.71
CA ALA A 174 -0.49 -10.07 -10.02
C ALA A 174 0.02 -8.67 -10.40
N ASP A 175 0.02 -7.71 -9.47
CA ASP A 175 0.61 -6.38 -9.69
C ASP A 175 2.11 -6.44 -9.98
N GLY A 176 2.87 -7.19 -9.18
CA GLY A 176 4.31 -7.40 -9.42
C GLY A 176 4.62 -8.05 -10.77
N LEU A 177 3.78 -8.99 -11.23
CA LEU A 177 3.89 -9.60 -12.55
C LEU A 177 3.58 -8.60 -13.67
N LEU A 178 2.60 -7.71 -13.50
CA LEU A 178 2.36 -6.63 -14.47
C LEU A 178 3.50 -5.60 -14.50
N GLU A 179 4.16 -5.32 -13.38
CA GLU A 179 5.39 -4.51 -13.37
C GLU A 179 6.54 -5.22 -14.10
N LEU A 180 6.71 -6.54 -13.92
CA LEU A 180 7.67 -7.32 -14.69
C LEU A 180 7.35 -7.30 -16.19
N HIS A 181 6.07 -7.41 -16.57
CA HIS A 181 5.64 -7.25 -17.96
C HIS A 181 6.05 -5.88 -18.50
N ARG A 182 5.77 -4.80 -17.77
CA ARG A 182 6.15 -3.43 -18.16
C ARG A 182 7.66 -3.25 -18.29
N ALA A 183 8.44 -3.85 -17.39
CA ALA A 183 9.90 -3.71 -17.37
C ALA A 183 10.62 -4.55 -18.43
N THR A 184 10.05 -5.69 -18.82
CA THR A 184 10.74 -6.68 -19.69
C THR A 184 10.08 -6.87 -21.06
N GLY A 185 8.83 -6.43 -21.24
CA GLY A 185 8.01 -6.78 -22.39
C GLY A 185 7.55 -8.26 -22.43
N GLY A 186 7.90 -9.05 -21.41
CA GLY A 186 7.61 -10.48 -21.36
C GLY A 186 6.11 -10.76 -21.27
N GLN A 187 5.55 -11.32 -22.33
CA GLN A 187 4.11 -11.60 -22.44
C GLN A 187 3.62 -12.61 -21.38
N ARG A 188 4.46 -13.59 -21.04
CA ARG A 188 4.19 -14.58 -19.98
C ARG A 188 3.74 -13.97 -18.65
N TRP A 189 4.29 -12.81 -18.29
CA TRP A 189 4.00 -12.17 -17.01
C TRP A 189 2.60 -11.58 -16.95
N ARG A 190 2.14 -10.99 -18.08
CA ARG A 190 0.77 -10.51 -18.21
C ARG A 190 -0.22 -11.66 -18.13
N ASP A 191 0.07 -12.77 -18.81
CA ASP A 191 -0.82 -13.93 -18.86
C ASP A 191 -0.94 -14.63 -17.50
N GLU A 192 0.16 -14.73 -16.74
CA GLU A 192 0.13 -15.24 -15.36
C GLU A 192 -0.62 -14.30 -14.42
N ALA A 193 -0.41 -12.98 -14.51
CA ALA A 193 -1.17 -12.01 -13.73
C ALA A 193 -2.68 -12.14 -13.97
N GLU A 194 -3.08 -12.30 -15.24
CA GLU A 194 -4.47 -12.52 -15.60
C GLU A 194 -5.02 -13.84 -15.04
N ALA A 195 -4.25 -14.93 -15.13
CA ALA A 195 -4.65 -16.22 -14.59
C ALA A 195 -4.87 -16.17 -13.06
N LEU A 196 -4.01 -15.43 -12.34
CA LEU A 196 -4.18 -15.22 -10.91
C LEU A 196 -5.44 -14.40 -10.58
N MET A 197 -5.73 -13.37 -11.38
CA MET A 197 -6.94 -12.57 -11.18
C MET A 197 -8.23 -13.35 -11.45
N LYS A 198 -8.22 -14.30 -12.39
CA LYS A 198 -9.36 -15.20 -12.61
C LYS A 198 -9.64 -16.09 -11.39
N VAL A 199 -8.59 -16.68 -10.80
CA VAL A 199 -8.72 -17.46 -9.56
C VAL A 199 -9.19 -16.60 -8.39
N LEU A 200 -8.71 -15.36 -8.31
CA LEU A 200 -9.14 -14.42 -7.29
C LEU A 200 -10.64 -14.09 -7.44
N ASP A 201 -11.10 -13.81 -8.65
CA ASP A 201 -12.50 -13.52 -8.92
C ASP A 201 -13.42 -14.71 -8.63
N GLU A 202 -13.00 -15.92 -9.01
CA GLU A 202 -13.80 -17.14 -8.77
C GLU A 202 -14.05 -17.39 -7.27
N HIS A 203 -13.03 -17.24 -6.42
CA HIS A 203 -13.09 -17.71 -5.04
C HIS A 203 -13.29 -16.63 -3.97
N PHE A 204 -12.97 -15.36 -4.28
CA PHE A 204 -12.95 -14.29 -3.28
C PHE A 204 -14.03 -13.24 -3.53
N ARG A 205 -14.65 -13.22 -4.71
CA ARG A 205 -15.65 -12.22 -5.08
C ARG A 205 -16.85 -12.22 -4.14
N ASP A 206 -17.26 -11.02 -3.75
CA ASP A 206 -18.58 -10.81 -3.15
C ASP A 206 -19.58 -10.31 -4.19
N ARG A 207 -20.83 -10.78 -4.06
CA ARG A 207 -21.97 -10.32 -4.86
C ARG A 207 -22.21 -8.81 -4.69
N ALA A 208 -21.88 -8.26 -3.52
CA ALA A 208 -21.97 -6.84 -3.24
C ALA A 208 -20.76 -6.02 -3.78
N GLY A 209 -19.83 -6.64 -4.52
CA GLY A 209 -18.63 -6.00 -5.07
C GLY A 209 -17.39 -6.10 -4.18
N GLY A 210 -16.21 -6.06 -4.79
CA GLY A 210 -14.93 -6.30 -4.14
C GLY A 210 -14.72 -7.77 -3.73
N TYR A 211 -13.61 -8.01 -3.03
CA TYR A 211 -13.14 -9.33 -2.66
C TYR A 211 -13.02 -9.48 -1.14
N PHE A 212 -13.43 -10.65 -0.64
CA PHE A 212 -13.16 -11.10 0.72
C PHE A 212 -11.67 -11.34 0.93
N PHE A 213 -11.20 -11.25 2.17
CA PHE A 213 -9.79 -11.51 2.49
C PHE A 213 -9.39 -12.98 2.30
N THR A 214 -10.33 -13.91 2.47
CA THR A 214 -10.13 -15.36 2.36
C THR A 214 -10.99 -15.95 1.24
N SER A 215 -10.54 -17.04 0.64
CA SER A 215 -11.35 -17.79 -0.34
C SER A 215 -12.61 -18.38 0.31
N ASP A 216 -13.57 -18.77 -0.52
CA ASP A 216 -14.78 -19.50 -0.14
C ASP A 216 -14.52 -20.90 0.44
N ASP A 217 -13.44 -21.53 0.04
CA ASP A 217 -12.96 -22.84 0.51
C ASP A 217 -11.78 -22.74 1.49
N HIS A 218 -11.56 -21.57 2.08
CA HIS A 218 -10.63 -21.42 3.19
C HIS A 218 -11.19 -22.12 4.45
N GLU A 219 -10.41 -22.16 5.54
CA GLU A 219 -10.93 -22.52 6.85
C GLU A 219 -12.26 -21.80 7.13
N SER A 220 -13.25 -22.53 7.65
CA SER A 220 -14.57 -22.00 7.95
C SER A 220 -14.47 -20.93 9.04
N LEU A 221 -14.70 -19.68 8.68
CA LEU A 221 -14.72 -18.53 9.58
C LEU A 221 -16.16 -18.16 9.93
N LEU A 222 -16.36 -17.56 11.11
CA LEU A 222 -17.67 -17.00 11.51
C LEU A 222 -18.18 -15.94 10.50
N ALA A 223 -17.27 -15.14 9.95
CA ALA A 223 -17.56 -14.20 8.89
C ALA A 223 -16.30 -13.94 8.06
N ARG A 224 -16.47 -13.77 6.75
CA ARG A 224 -15.41 -13.29 5.85
C ARG A 224 -15.46 -11.77 5.80
N THR A 225 -14.32 -11.13 5.95
CA THR A 225 -14.21 -9.66 5.98
C THR A 225 -13.60 -9.12 4.70
N LYS A 226 -14.05 -7.94 4.25
CA LYS A 226 -13.36 -7.11 3.26
C LYS A 226 -12.61 -6.00 3.97
N ARG A 227 -11.44 -5.62 3.45
CA ARG A 227 -10.68 -4.46 3.94
C ARG A 227 -10.66 -3.40 2.83
N PRO A 228 -11.29 -2.24 3.03
CA PRO A 228 -11.34 -1.17 2.03
C PRO A 228 -10.21 -0.15 2.16
N PHE A 229 -9.51 -0.11 3.30
CA PHE A 229 -8.48 0.89 3.60
C PHE A 229 -7.08 0.28 3.69
N ASP A 230 -6.08 1.10 3.39
CA ASP A 230 -4.67 0.79 3.52
C ASP A 230 -4.24 0.84 4.99
N GLN A 231 -3.18 0.10 5.33
CA GLN A 231 -2.49 0.21 6.62
C GLN A 231 -0.97 0.23 6.37
N ALA A 232 -0.19 -0.46 7.20
CA ALA A 232 1.23 -0.68 6.96
C ALA A 232 1.54 -1.42 5.63
N VAL A 233 0.51 -2.00 5.00
CA VAL A 233 0.54 -2.55 3.65
C VAL A 233 -0.70 -2.06 2.87
N PRO A 234 -0.65 -2.01 1.53
CA PRO A 234 -1.80 -1.64 0.72
C PRO A 234 -3.01 -2.56 0.94
N SER A 235 -4.19 -2.05 0.63
CA SER A 235 -5.42 -2.82 0.58
C SER A 235 -5.35 -3.80 -0.59
N GLY A 236 -5.61 -5.08 -0.33
CA GLY A 236 -5.70 -6.10 -1.38
C GLY A 236 -6.80 -5.79 -2.39
N ASN A 237 -7.90 -5.15 -1.96
CA ASN A 237 -8.97 -4.70 -2.86
C ASN A 237 -8.50 -3.54 -3.74
N ALA A 238 -7.78 -2.56 -3.18
CA ALA A 238 -7.25 -1.44 -3.95
C ALA A 238 -6.26 -1.92 -5.03
N VAL A 239 -5.33 -2.81 -4.65
CA VAL A 239 -4.38 -3.39 -5.60
C VAL A 239 -5.09 -4.24 -6.65
N ALA A 240 -6.09 -5.05 -6.28
CA ALA A 240 -6.88 -5.83 -7.24
C ALA A 240 -7.59 -4.93 -8.27
N VAL A 241 -8.20 -3.83 -7.84
CA VAL A 241 -8.79 -2.82 -8.74
C VAL A 241 -7.74 -2.26 -9.70
N GLY A 242 -6.57 -1.87 -9.20
CA GLY A 242 -5.46 -1.39 -10.03
C GLY A 242 -5.01 -2.41 -11.08
N VAL A 243 -4.88 -3.68 -10.69
CA VAL A 243 -4.54 -4.78 -11.60
C VAL A 243 -5.62 -4.97 -12.67
N LEU A 244 -6.90 -4.93 -12.32
CA LEU A 244 -8.01 -5.04 -13.27
C LEU A 244 -7.99 -3.91 -14.30
N VAL A 245 -7.78 -2.67 -13.86
CA VAL A 245 -7.66 -1.52 -14.78
C VAL A 245 -6.49 -1.71 -15.75
N ARG A 246 -5.32 -2.13 -15.24
CA ARG A 246 -4.14 -2.40 -16.06
C ARG A 246 -4.38 -3.54 -17.05
N LEU A 247 -5.02 -4.64 -16.64
CA LEU A 247 -5.39 -5.74 -17.53
C LEU A 247 -6.41 -5.30 -18.60
N GLY A 248 -7.39 -4.47 -18.23
CA GLY A 248 -8.35 -3.89 -19.17
C GLY A 248 -7.67 -3.08 -20.27
N ARG A 249 -6.70 -2.22 -19.90
CA ARG A 249 -5.90 -1.44 -20.85
C ARG A 249 -5.02 -2.33 -21.73
N LEU A 250 -4.29 -3.28 -21.13
CA LEU A 250 -3.35 -4.15 -21.86
C LEU A 250 -4.05 -5.13 -22.81
N THR A 251 -5.29 -5.53 -22.51
CA THR A 251 -6.02 -6.55 -23.28
C THR A 251 -7.14 -5.98 -24.14
N GLY A 252 -7.51 -4.71 -23.95
CA GLY A 252 -8.68 -4.09 -24.59
C GLY A 252 -10.03 -4.63 -24.13
N ARG A 253 -10.07 -5.52 -23.14
CA ARG A 253 -11.32 -6.12 -22.65
C ARG A 253 -12.00 -5.21 -21.63
N LYS A 254 -13.17 -4.71 -22.01
CA LYS A 254 -14.01 -3.85 -21.18
C LYS A 254 -14.48 -4.52 -19.89
N GLU A 255 -14.57 -5.85 -19.87
CA GLU A 255 -14.99 -6.64 -18.70
C GLU A 255 -14.16 -6.29 -17.46
N TYR A 256 -12.84 -6.13 -17.58
CA TYR A 256 -11.98 -5.81 -16.45
C TYR A 256 -12.20 -4.40 -15.90
N VAL A 257 -12.42 -3.42 -16.77
CA VAL A 257 -12.67 -2.03 -16.37
C VAL A 257 -14.05 -1.91 -15.72
N GLN A 258 -15.04 -2.63 -16.24
CA GLN A 258 -16.37 -2.72 -15.63
C GLN A 258 -16.31 -3.38 -14.25
N LEU A 259 -15.53 -4.45 -14.12
CA LEU A 259 -15.31 -5.13 -12.84
C LEU A 259 -14.68 -4.19 -11.81
N ALA A 260 -13.61 -3.49 -12.19
CA ALA A 260 -12.94 -2.50 -11.37
C ALA A 260 -13.88 -1.37 -10.93
N GLY A 261 -14.71 -0.86 -11.86
CA GLY A 261 -15.72 0.16 -11.57
C GLY A 261 -16.76 -0.31 -10.56
N GLY A 262 -17.25 -1.55 -10.68
CA GLY A 262 -18.17 -2.15 -9.73
C GLY A 262 -17.56 -2.33 -8.33
N ASP A 263 -16.30 -2.75 -8.28
CA ASP A 263 -15.56 -2.92 -7.02
C ASP A 263 -15.31 -1.57 -6.33
N LEU A 264 -14.97 -0.51 -7.09
CA LEU A 264 -14.85 0.85 -6.57
C LEU A 264 -16.18 1.38 -6.03
N ALA A 265 -17.28 1.20 -6.78
CA ALA A 265 -18.61 1.63 -6.36
C ALA A 265 -19.05 0.98 -5.04
N ALA A 266 -18.70 -0.29 -4.82
CA ALA A 266 -18.99 -1.01 -3.58
C ALA A 266 -18.32 -0.40 -2.34
N PHE A 267 -17.19 0.29 -2.52
CA PHE A 267 -16.46 0.96 -1.45
C PHE A 267 -16.68 2.47 -1.40
N ALA A 268 -17.41 3.07 -2.36
CA ALA A 268 -17.65 4.51 -2.45
C ALA A 268 -18.18 5.12 -1.14
N GLY A 269 -19.13 4.46 -0.47
CA GLY A 269 -19.69 4.91 0.81
C GLY A 269 -18.71 4.82 2.00
N CYS A 270 -17.60 4.10 1.87
CA CYS A 270 -16.55 4.04 2.89
C CYS A 270 -15.55 5.20 2.76
N TYR A 271 -15.51 5.88 1.60
CA TYR A 271 -14.56 6.97 1.32
C TYR A 271 -15.07 8.37 1.69
N SER A 272 -16.36 8.51 2.05
CA SER A 272 -17.00 9.79 2.41
C SER A 272 -16.78 10.23 3.86
N GLY A 273 -15.92 9.55 4.63
CA GLY A 273 -15.61 9.87 6.03
C GLY A 273 -14.38 10.78 6.20
N PRO A 274 -14.44 11.81 7.07
CA PRO A 274 -13.27 12.65 7.35
C PRO A 274 -12.17 11.83 8.04
N GLY A 275 -10.99 11.73 7.40
CA GLY A 275 -9.78 11.14 8.00
C GLY A 275 -9.33 9.77 7.48
N ILE A 276 -9.83 9.30 6.32
CA ILE A 276 -9.37 8.05 5.71
C ILE A 276 -8.38 8.37 4.57
N PRO A 277 -7.08 8.04 4.71
CA PRO A 277 -6.15 8.10 3.60
C PRO A 277 -6.52 6.97 2.64
N ALA A 278 -7.24 7.29 1.56
CA ALA A 278 -7.37 6.40 0.42
C ALA A 278 -6.07 6.48 -0.39
N ALA A 279 -5.04 5.71 -0.01
CA ALA A 279 -3.82 5.62 -0.85
C ALA A 279 -4.13 4.91 -2.19
N ALA A 280 -5.29 4.26 -2.29
CA ALA A 280 -5.89 3.80 -3.55
C ALA A 280 -6.04 4.92 -4.60
N GLY A 281 -6.16 6.18 -4.21
CA GLY A 281 -6.41 7.31 -5.13
C GLY A 281 -5.16 8.09 -5.58
N CYS A 282 -4.11 8.18 -4.76
CA CYS A 282 -3.02 9.12 -5.03
C CYS A 282 -1.73 8.47 -5.57
N GLU A 283 -1.31 7.30 -5.07
CA GLU A 283 -0.08 6.67 -5.57
C GLU A 283 -0.29 5.93 -6.90
N PHE A 284 -1.51 5.49 -7.23
CA PHE A 284 -1.76 4.71 -8.44
C PHE A 284 -1.92 5.55 -9.72
N PHE A 285 -2.21 6.85 -9.57
CA PHE A 285 -2.46 7.76 -10.70
C PHE A 285 -1.29 8.71 -11.01
N ASP A 286 -0.26 8.77 -10.16
CA ASP A 286 0.87 9.71 -10.29
C ASP A 286 2.20 9.02 -10.71
N VAL A 287 2.19 7.72 -11.03
CA VAL A 287 3.38 7.00 -11.55
C VAL A 287 3.56 7.18 -13.07
N ASP A 288 2.58 7.77 -13.75
CA ASP A 288 2.67 8.08 -15.17
C ASP A 288 2.90 9.59 -15.36
N GLY A 289 4.17 10.00 -15.37
CA GLY A 289 4.58 11.30 -15.90
C GLY A 289 4.37 11.46 -17.42
N ASP A 290 3.54 10.59 -18.04
CA ASP A 290 3.34 10.53 -19.49
C ASP A 290 1.95 10.01 -19.92
N THR A 291 0.96 9.91 -19.02
CA THR A 291 -0.39 9.51 -19.44
C THR A 291 -1.49 10.42 -18.88
N ASP A 292 -2.03 11.27 -19.76
CA ASP A 292 -3.37 11.82 -19.60
C ASP A 292 -4.37 10.65 -19.50
N VAL A 293 -4.80 10.32 -18.28
CA VAL A 293 -5.99 9.50 -18.09
C VAL A 293 -7.18 10.40 -18.38
N ASP A 294 -7.81 10.21 -19.54
CA ASP A 294 -9.04 10.91 -19.86
C ASP A 294 -10.18 10.37 -18.97
N CYS A 295 -10.31 10.97 -17.79
CA CYS A 295 -11.33 10.63 -16.81
C CYS A 295 -12.76 10.93 -17.29
N ALA A 296 -12.94 11.62 -18.44
CA ALA A 296 -14.25 11.98 -18.98
C ALA A 296 -15.02 10.79 -19.56
N ASP A 297 -14.34 9.71 -19.96
CA ASP A 297 -14.97 8.53 -20.57
C ASP A 297 -15.43 7.47 -19.55
N TRP A 298 -15.41 7.78 -18.25
CA TRP A 298 -15.73 6.83 -17.20
C TRP A 298 -16.94 7.26 -16.35
N PRO A 299 -18.18 6.99 -16.81
CA PRO A 299 -19.41 7.40 -16.12
C PRO A 299 -19.52 6.89 -14.66
N ALA A 300 -18.88 5.75 -14.37
CA ALA A 300 -18.85 5.16 -13.02
C ALA A 300 -17.77 5.80 -12.12
N PHE A 301 -16.65 6.26 -12.69
CA PHE A 301 -15.63 7.01 -11.95
C PHE A 301 -16.11 8.43 -11.68
N GLU A 302 -16.75 9.08 -12.65
CA GLU A 302 -17.39 10.38 -12.45
C GLU A 302 -18.42 10.28 -11.32
N HIS A 303 -19.30 9.28 -11.33
CA HIS A 303 -20.22 9.05 -10.21
C HIS A 303 -19.52 8.75 -8.87
N ALA A 304 -18.50 7.90 -8.83
CA ALA A 304 -17.80 7.56 -7.59
C ALA A 304 -16.99 8.75 -7.02
N TYR A 305 -16.37 9.55 -7.89
CA TYR A 305 -15.64 10.77 -7.58
C TYR A 305 -16.60 11.89 -7.13
N LEU A 306 -17.72 12.08 -7.83
CA LEU A 306 -18.78 13.04 -7.49
C LEU A 306 -19.43 12.71 -6.13
N MET A 307 -19.62 11.42 -5.82
CA MET A 307 -20.15 10.97 -4.54
C MET A 307 -19.13 11.10 -3.39
N ALA A 308 -17.82 11.00 -3.68
CA ALA A 308 -16.76 11.18 -2.69
C ALA A 308 -16.47 12.65 -2.35
N HIS A 309 -16.70 13.59 -3.28
CA HIS A 309 -16.28 14.98 -3.13
C HIS A 309 -17.40 16.04 -3.06
N GLY A 310 -18.68 15.64 -3.08
CA GLY A 310 -19.75 16.40 -2.44
C GLY A 310 -20.00 17.85 -2.88
N THR A 311 -19.75 18.23 -4.14
CA THR A 311 -20.21 19.52 -4.68
C THR A 311 -20.58 19.42 -6.17
N LEU A 312 -21.86 19.52 -6.50
CA LEU A 312 -22.30 20.20 -7.72
C LEU A 312 -22.39 21.71 -7.37
N PRO A 313 -21.81 22.62 -8.17
CA PRO A 313 -22.35 23.98 -8.22
C PRO A 313 -23.80 23.86 -8.67
N SER A 314 -24.70 24.55 -7.97
CA SER A 314 -26.11 24.67 -8.30
C SER A 314 -26.35 24.79 -9.81
N PHE A 315 -26.99 23.78 -10.40
CA PHE A 315 -27.63 23.90 -11.71
C PHE A 315 -28.81 24.86 -11.55
N GLU A 316 -28.67 26.10 -12.01
CA GLU A 316 -29.84 26.90 -12.38
C GLU A 316 -30.35 26.36 -13.73
N PRO A 317 -31.60 25.89 -13.83
CA PRO A 317 -32.17 25.54 -15.12
C PRO A 317 -32.36 26.81 -15.93
N CYS A 318 -31.71 26.91 -17.10
CA CYS A 318 -32.01 27.92 -18.10
C CYS A 318 -33.50 27.83 -18.48
N THR A 319 -34.31 28.74 -17.96
CA THR A 319 -35.64 29.02 -18.49
C THR A 319 -35.48 29.69 -19.86
N PRO A 320 -36.12 29.18 -20.92
CA PRO A 320 -36.03 29.81 -22.22
C PRO A 320 -36.82 31.13 -22.20
N PRO A 321 -36.26 32.27 -22.66
CA PRO A 321 -37.07 33.45 -22.94
C PRO A 321 -37.93 33.21 -24.18
N ALA A 322 -39.19 33.64 -24.07
CA ALA A 322 -40.15 33.66 -25.16
C ALA A 322 -39.68 34.57 -26.31
N ALA A 323 -39.88 34.08 -27.53
CA ALA A 323 -40.04 34.84 -28.78
C ALA A 323 -39.21 36.13 -28.97
N ALA A 324 -38.07 36.03 -29.65
CA ALA A 324 -37.70 36.82 -30.85
C ALA A 324 -36.18 36.71 -31.11
N GLY A 325 -35.82 36.21 -32.29
CA GLY A 325 -34.54 36.41 -32.98
C GLY A 325 -33.25 36.42 -32.15
N GLY A 326 -32.64 35.25 -31.92
CA GLY A 326 -31.29 35.13 -31.37
C GLY A 326 -30.72 33.73 -31.61
N SER A 327 -29.45 33.65 -32.01
CA SER A 327 -28.67 32.47 -32.42
C SER A 327 -28.84 31.21 -31.55
N PRO A 328 -28.77 29.99 -32.09
CA PRO A 328 -28.85 28.77 -31.28
C PRO A 328 -27.65 28.65 -30.35
N CYS A 329 -27.92 28.24 -29.11
CA CYS A 329 -26.92 27.94 -28.08
C CYS A 329 -25.87 26.97 -28.64
N ARG A 330 -24.61 27.43 -28.73
CA ARG A 330 -23.45 26.54 -28.94
C ARG A 330 -23.25 25.73 -27.67
N SER A 331 -23.12 24.41 -27.81
CA SER A 331 -22.57 23.55 -26.77
C SER A 331 -21.16 24.03 -26.39
N PRO A 332 -20.81 24.11 -25.10
CA PRO A 332 -19.42 24.34 -24.72
C PRO A 332 -18.61 23.06 -24.99
N SER A 333 -17.46 23.23 -25.63
CA SER A 333 -16.39 22.22 -25.70
C SER A 333 -16.04 21.73 -24.29
N PRO A 334 -15.74 20.43 -24.08
CA PRO A 334 -15.36 19.92 -22.77
C PRO A 334 -14.08 20.63 -22.32
N ALA A 335 -14.16 21.30 -21.18
CA ALA A 335 -13.04 22.00 -20.57
C ALA A 335 -12.01 20.94 -20.10
N ARG A 336 -10.80 20.99 -20.66
CA ARG A 336 -9.63 20.35 -20.07
C ARG A 336 -9.49 20.88 -18.65
N LEU A 337 -9.50 20.01 -17.65
CA LEU A 337 -9.04 20.38 -16.32
C LEU A 337 -7.56 20.77 -16.44
N PRO A 338 -7.18 22.02 -16.11
CA PRO A 338 -5.79 22.43 -16.22
C PRO A 338 -4.94 21.68 -15.18
N SER A 339 -3.83 21.11 -15.66
CA SER A 339 -2.78 20.39 -14.91
C SER A 339 -2.28 21.12 -13.66
N ASP A 340 -2.50 22.42 -13.60
CA ASP A 340 -1.94 23.29 -12.56
C ASP A 340 -2.62 23.13 -11.19
N ARG A 341 -3.85 22.59 -11.14
CA ARG A 341 -4.55 22.38 -9.85
C ARG A 341 -4.12 21.12 -9.09
N CYS A 342 -3.57 20.11 -9.76
CA CYS A 342 -2.99 18.94 -9.07
C CYS A 342 -1.64 19.27 -8.41
N ARG A 343 -0.85 20.20 -8.99
CA ARG A 343 0.43 20.62 -8.39
C ARG A 343 0.27 21.34 -7.05
N SER A 344 -0.79 22.13 -6.88
CA SER A 344 -0.97 22.95 -5.68
C SER A 344 -1.24 22.17 -4.39
N PHE A 345 -1.61 20.88 -4.46
CA PHE A 345 -1.86 20.07 -3.27
C PHE A 345 -0.60 19.32 -2.77
N CYS A 346 0.39 19.10 -3.63
CA CYS A 346 1.67 18.46 -3.26
C CYS A 346 2.76 19.48 -2.85
N GLU A 347 2.65 20.73 -3.27
CA GLU A 347 3.50 21.83 -2.79
C GLU A 347 2.80 22.60 -1.65
N SER A 348 2.73 22.01 -0.45
CA SER A 348 2.62 22.82 0.76
C SER A 348 4.02 23.31 1.16
N PRO A 349 4.27 24.62 1.27
CA PRO A 349 5.46 25.11 1.94
C PRO A 349 5.28 24.96 3.46
N ASN A 350 6.27 24.30 4.10
CA ASN A 350 6.57 24.19 5.55
C ASN A 350 5.46 24.42 6.57
#